data_AF-A0A7T5UKL3-F1
#
_entry.id   AF-A0A7T5UKL3-F1
#
_cell.length_a   1.000
_cell.length_b   1.000
_cell.length_c   1.000
_cell.angle_alpha   90.00
_cell.angle_beta   90.00
_cell.angle_gamma   90.00
#
_symmetry.space_group_name_H-M   'P 1'
#
loop_
_entity.id
_entity.type
_entity.pdbx_description
1 polymer ?
#
loop_
_entity_poly.entity_id
_entity_poly.type
_entity_poly.pdbx_seq_one_letter_code
_entity_poly.pdbx_strand_id
1 'polypeptide(L)'
;MKAIAYYSGKIETRNRECFVGNQKVDCPQGNKAFTSTGDKLDLLPQIPSLEKRSDPIFFSILLVIIIFFSVLIIFRIKIFGKTLGEYVRPIWYLILISITAVAWQYLFGLKIDDNFMSIRISQWIWEICITVSAYMLIKKSNFGYGNLFFLGIIYSLIIHGLKITIRHIFYEKTFLYLIDRFLYGSLLVIALVFIGGSLLVFFRRRGILKF
;
A
#
# COMPACT_ATOMS: atom_id res chain seq x y z
N MET A 1 -44.28 16.91 5.28
CA MET A 1 -44.28 15.54 5.84
C MET A 1 -43.40 14.68 4.95
N LYS A 2 -42.35 14.01 5.48
CA LYS A 2 -41.59 13.03 4.70
C LYS A 2 -42.37 11.71 4.70
N ALA A 3 -42.80 11.24 3.54
CA ALA A 3 -43.41 9.92 3.41
C ALA A 3 -42.32 8.86 3.62
N ILE A 4 -42.51 8.01 4.62
CA ILE A 4 -41.64 6.85 4.85
C ILE A 4 -42.21 5.72 3.99
N ALA A 5 -41.52 5.36 2.91
CA ALA A 5 -41.86 4.20 2.10
C ALA A 5 -41.16 2.97 2.69
N TYR A 6 -41.94 1.93 3.00
CA TYR A 6 -41.41 0.66 3.49
C TYR A 6 -41.22 -0.31 2.32
N TYR A 7 -39.99 -0.76 2.09
CA TYR A 7 -39.66 -1.72 1.03
C TYR A 7 -39.33 -3.06 1.67
N SER A 8 -40.11 -4.11 1.36
CA SER A 8 -39.85 -5.47 1.81
C SER A 8 -39.11 -6.23 0.71
N GLY A 9 -37.92 -6.76 1.01
CA GLY A 9 -37.16 -7.60 0.10
C GLY A 9 -35.66 -7.58 0.38
N LYS A 10 -34.91 -8.44 -0.31
CA LYS A 10 -33.45 -8.46 -0.26
C LYS A 10 -32.91 -7.25 -1.03
N ILE A 11 -32.02 -6.50 -0.39
CA ILE A 11 -31.31 -5.39 -1.06
C ILE A 11 -30.20 -5.99 -1.92
N GLU A 12 -30.21 -5.67 -3.21
CA GLU A 12 -29.16 -6.01 -4.17
C GLU A 12 -28.42 -4.74 -4.58
N THR A 13 -27.09 -4.83 -4.68
CA THR A 13 -26.26 -3.72 -5.15
C THR A 13 -25.92 -3.90 -6.63
N ARG A 14 -26.27 -2.93 -7.48
CA ARG A 14 -25.90 -2.89 -8.91
C ARG A 14 -25.29 -1.52 -9.21
N ASN A 15 -24.11 -1.48 -9.83
CA ASN A 15 -23.43 -0.22 -10.22
C ASN A 15 -23.33 0.84 -9.10
N ARG A 16 -23.07 0.42 -7.85
CA ARG A 16 -22.99 1.28 -6.64
C ARG A 16 -24.31 1.94 -6.20
N GLU A 17 -25.43 1.49 -6.75
CA GLU A 17 -26.78 1.87 -6.33
C GLU A 17 -27.47 0.66 -5.68
N CYS A 18 -28.39 0.91 -4.75
CA CYS A 18 -29.11 -0.14 -4.03
C CYS A 18 -30.49 -0.35 -4.63
N PHE A 19 -30.90 -1.60 -4.75
CA PHE A 19 -32.18 -2.00 -5.32
C PHE A 19 -32.90 -3.01 -4.44
N VAL A 20 -34.22 -2.94 -4.41
CA VAL A 20 -35.09 -4.03 -3.95
C VAL A 20 -35.91 -4.47 -5.16
N GLY A 21 -35.59 -5.65 -5.70
CA GLY A 21 -36.09 -6.05 -7.03
C GLY A 21 -35.57 -5.12 -8.12
N ASN A 22 -36.46 -4.44 -8.84
CA ASN A 22 -36.11 -3.46 -9.89
C ASN A 22 -36.21 -2.00 -9.43
N GLN A 23 -36.52 -1.74 -8.16
CA GLN A 23 -36.71 -0.39 -7.64
C GLN A 23 -35.44 0.11 -6.97
N LYS A 24 -34.94 1.28 -7.41
CA LYS A 24 -33.81 1.96 -6.78
C LYS A 24 -34.24 2.49 -5.41
N VAL A 25 -33.45 2.19 -4.38
CA VAL A 25 -33.65 2.63 -3.00
C VAL A 25 -32.40 3.34 -2.49
N ASP A 26 -32.58 4.21 -1.50
CA ASP A 26 -31.45 4.79 -0.78
C ASP A 26 -30.68 3.66 -0.07
N CYS A 27 -29.37 3.60 -0.32
CA CYS A 27 -28.53 2.66 0.39
C CYS A 27 -28.58 2.98 1.89
N PRO A 28 -28.78 1.96 2.76
CA PRO A 28 -28.88 2.20 4.20
C PRO A 28 -27.63 2.95 4.69
N GLN A 29 -27.85 4.19 5.15
CA GLN A 29 -26.82 4.98 5.78
C GLN A 29 -26.67 4.49 7.23
N GLY A 30 -25.61 3.71 7.51
CA GLY A 30 -25.18 3.43 8.88
C GLY A 30 -24.80 1.99 9.18
N ASN A 31 -23.50 1.74 9.15
CA ASN A 31 -22.74 0.94 10.13
C ASN A 31 -22.83 -0.59 10.18
N LYS A 32 -23.47 -1.30 9.25
CA LYS A 32 -23.30 -2.77 9.16
C LYS A 32 -23.20 -3.24 7.72
N ALA A 33 -21.98 -3.36 7.24
CA ALA A 33 -21.69 -4.19 6.07
C ALA A 33 -21.90 -5.66 6.45
N PHE A 34 -23.12 -6.17 6.29
CA PHE A 34 -23.31 -7.61 6.13
C PHE A 34 -22.92 -7.97 4.71
N THR A 35 -21.71 -8.47 4.51
CA THR A 35 -21.31 -9.12 3.27
C THR A 35 -21.39 -10.63 3.45
N SER A 36 -22.44 -11.22 2.88
CA SER A 36 -22.36 -12.59 2.37
C SER A 36 -21.27 -12.60 1.28
N THR A 37 -20.34 -13.56 1.38
CA THR A 37 -19.24 -13.90 0.44
C THR A 37 -18.04 -12.94 0.39
N GLY A 38 -16.94 -13.36 1.00
CA GLY A 38 -15.59 -12.82 0.77
C GLY A 38 -15.11 -11.84 1.84
N ASP A 39 -14.95 -12.32 3.08
CA ASP A 39 -14.40 -11.52 4.19
C ASP A 39 -13.06 -10.90 3.78
N LYS A 40 -13.04 -9.57 3.71
CA LYS A 40 -11.79 -8.82 3.81
C LYS A 40 -11.31 -9.06 5.23
N LEU A 41 -10.20 -9.79 5.37
CA LEU A 41 -9.51 -9.93 6.64
C LEU A 41 -8.98 -8.55 7.04
N ASP A 42 -9.75 -7.81 7.85
CA ASP A 42 -9.29 -6.59 8.48
C ASP A 42 -8.34 -7.01 9.62
N LEU A 43 -7.09 -6.55 9.55
CA LEU A 43 -6.03 -6.90 10.52
C LEU A 43 -6.23 -6.21 11.88
N LEU A 44 -7.01 -5.13 11.90
CA LEU A 44 -7.23 -4.31 13.07
C LEU A 44 -8.70 -4.37 13.52
N PRO A 45 -8.97 -4.36 14.83
CA PRO A 45 -10.34 -4.30 15.34
C PRO A 45 -11.01 -2.97 14.95
N GLN A 46 -12.32 -3.04 14.73
CA GLN A 46 -13.16 -1.86 14.46
C GLN A 46 -13.35 -1.07 15.76
N ILE A 47 -12.74 0.12 15.83
CA ILE A 47 -12.84 1.03 16.98
C ILE A 47 -13.54 2.31 16.49
N PRO A 48 -14.76 2.64 16.96
CA PRO A 48 -15.57 3.74 16.42
C PRO A 48 -14.89 5.11 16.39
N SER A 49 -14.02 5.40 17.37
CA SER A 49 -13.27 6.66 17.45
C SER A 49 -12.24 6.82 16.32
N LEU A 50 -11.76 5.71 15.76
CA LEU A 50 -10.77 5.65 14.68
C LEU A 50 -11.40 5.32 13.31
N GLU A 51 -12.70 4.98 13.31
CA GLU A 51 -13.54 4.91 12.11
C GLU A 51 -13.94 6.29 11.59
N LYS A 52 -13.70 7.37 12.35
CA LYS A 52 -13.83 8.74 11.84
C LYS A 52 -12.59 9.14 11.05
N ARG A 53 -12.77 9.91 9.98
CA ARG A 53 -11.66 10.58 9.29
C ARG A 53 -10.92 11.48 10.29
N SER A 54 -9.63 11.23 10.47
CA SER A 54 -8.77 11.99 11.39
C SER A 54 -7.58 12.57 10.63
N ASP A 55 -7.83 13.70 9.97
CA ASP A 55 -6.82 14.44 9.21
C ASP A 55 -5.61 14.84 10.09
N PRO A 56 -5.79 15.36 11.32
CA PRO A 56 -4.65 15.76 12.15
C PRO A 56 -3.70 14.61 12.48
N ILE A 57 -4.24 13.43 12.78
CA ILE A 57 -3.43 12.24 13.08
C ILE A 57 -2.68 11.78 11.83
N PHE A 58 -3.37 11.72 10.68
CA PHE A 58 -2.76 11.31 9.42
C PHE A 58 -1.59 12.24 9.04
N PHE A 59 -1.81 13.55 9.05
CA PHE A 59 -0.77 14.52 8.71
C PHE A 59 0.36 14.57 9.73
N SER A 60 0.09 14.34 11.02
CA SER A 60 1.13 14.24 12.05
C SER A 60 2.07 13.05 11.78
N ILE A 61 1.51 11.88 11.47
CA ILE A 61 2.31 10.69 11.13
C ILE A 61 3.12 10.93 9.86
N LEU A 62 2.50 11.50 8.82
CA LEU A 62 3.19 11.83 7.57
C LEU A 62 4.36 12.80 7.82
N LEU A 63 4.15 13.83 8.65
CA LEU A 63 5.18 14.77 9.03
C LEU A 63 6.35 14.11 9.75
N VAL A 64 6.08 13.21 10.71
CA VAL A 64 7.14 12.45 11.41
C VAL A 64 7.97 11.61 10.43
N ILE A 65 7.33 10.96 9.46
CA ILE A 65 8.02 10.18 8.42
C ILE A 65 8.93 11.09 7.58
N ILE A 66 8.44 12.26 7.16
CA ILE A 66 9.22 13.23 6.39
C ILE A 66 10.43 13.70 7.20
N ILE A 67 10.23 14.11 8.46
CA ILE A 67 11.31 14.54 9.35
C ILE A 67 12.35 13.42 9.52
N PHE A 68 11.91 12.18 9.75
CA PHE A 68 12.81 11.03 9.88
C PHE A 68 13.71 10.89 8.64
N PHE A 69 13.15 10.89 7.43
CA PHE A 69 13.95 10.78 6.21
C PHE A 69 14.84 12.01 5.96
N SER A 70 14.35 13.22 6.24
CA SER A 70 15.16 14.44 6.16
C SER A 70 16.38 14.37 7.06
N VAL A 71 16.21 13.91 8.31
CA VAL A 71 17.32 13.70 9.26
C VAL A 71 18.30 12.64 8.72
N LEU A 72 17.82 11.51 8.19
CA LEU A 72 18.69 10.50 7.59
C LEU A 72 19.54 11.04 6.44
N ILE A 73 18.96 11.91 5.59
CA ILE A 73 19.63 12.51 4.44
C ILE A 73 20.66 13.55 4.88
N ILE A 74 20.24 14.53 5.69
CA ILE A 74 21.06 15.68 6.08
C ILE A 74 22.28 15.22 6.87
N PHE A 75 22.06 14.37 7.87
CA PHE A 75 23.13 13.89 8.76
C PHE A 75 23.83 12.63 8.24
N ARG A 76 23.43 12.12 7.06
CA ARG A 76 23.99 10.91 6.44
C ARG A 76 24.06 9.73 7.41
N ILE A 77 23.02 9.55 8.22
CA ILE A 77 22.95 8.49 9.23
C ILE A 77 22.99 7.14 8.51
N LYS A 78 23.83 6.23 9.03
CA LYS A 78 23.97 4.88 8.49
C LYS A 78 23.01 3.93 9.18
N ILE A 79 22.22 3.22 8.38
CA ILE A 79 21.36 2.11 8.82
C ILE A 79 21.93 0.84 8.21
N PHE A 80 22.25 -0.14 9.05
CA PHE A 80 22.97 -1.37 8.65
C PHE A 80 24.23 -1.09 7.81
N GLY A 81 24.99 -0.06 8.21
CA GLY A 81 26.25 0.33 7.57
C GLY A 81 26.12 1.11 6.25
N LYS A 82 24.90 1.43 5.80
CA LYS A 82 24.62 2.16 4.56
C LYS A 82 23.81 3.44 4.81
N THR A 83 24.16 4.53 4.14
CA THR A 83 23.41 5.80 4.17
C THR A 83 22.17 5.71 3.28
N LEU A 84 21.14 6.54 3.52
CA LEU A 84 19.95 6.54 2.65
C LEU A 84 20.30 6.79 1.17
N GLY A 85 21.31 7.61 0.90
CA GLY A 85 21.82 7.82 -0.46
C GLY A 85 22.34 6.53 -1.10
N GLU A 86 23.00 5.64 -0.35
CA GLU A 86 23.44 4.33 -0.86
C GLU A 86 22.29 3.35 -1.07
N TYR A 87 21.18 3.49 -0.34
CA TYR A 87 19.95 2.72 -0.59
C TYR A 87 19.24 3.16 -1.87
N VAL A 88 19.15 4.47 -2.11
CA VAL A 88 18.28 5.03 -3.16
C VAL A 88 19.03 5.26 -4.47
N ARG A 89 20.26 5.79 -4.43
CA ARG A 89 20.99 6.24 -5.63
C ARG A 89 21.18 5.15 -6.69
N PRO A 90 21.43 3.86 -6.37
CA PRO A 90 21.60 2.84 -7.41
C PRO A 90 20.28 2.45 -8.12
N ILE A 91 19.13 2.74 -7.51
CA ILE A 91 17.81 2.24 -7.90
C ILE A 91 16.76 3.36 -8.07
N TRP A 92 17.18 4.63 -8.09
CA TRP A 92 16.29 5.79 -8.06
C TRP A 92 15.23 5.76 -9.17
N TYR A 93 15.61 5.28 -10.36
CA TYR A 93 14.70 5.18 -11.50
C TYR A 93 13.63 4.10 -11.30
N LEU A 94 13.95 2.98 -10.64
CA LEU A 94 12.97 1.94 -10.28
C LEU A 94 11.99 2.44 -9.22
N ILE A 95 12.47 3.27 -8.29
CA ILE A 95 11.62 3.96 -7.32
C ILE A 95 10.64 4.90 -8.04
N LEU A 96 11.12 5.73 -8.97
CA LEU A 96 10.26 6.63 -9.76
C LEU A 96 9.22 5.86 -10.57
N ILE A 97 9.60 4.76 -11.24
CA ILE A 97 8.66 3.91 -11.97
C ILE A 97 7.58 3.38 -11.03
N SER A 98 7.96 2.93 -9.83
CA SER A 98 7.01 2.42 -8.82
C SER A 98 6.04 3.52 -8.36
N ILE A 99 6.54 4.74 -8.10
CA ILE A 99 5.71 5.90 -7.74
C ILE A 99 4.70 6.19 -8.85
N THR A 100 5.16 6.28 -10.10
CA THR A 100 4.30 6.58 -11.26
C THR A 100 3.26 5.48 -11.48
N ALA A 101 3.64 4.21 -11.34
CA ALA A 101 2.71 3.08 -11.47
C ALA A 101 1.59 3.14 -10.42
N VAL A 102 1.93 3.44 -9.16
CA VAL A 102 0.96 3.61 -8.08
C VAL A 102 0.09 4.83 -8.33
N ALA A 103 0.68 5.99 -8.65
CA ALA A 103 -0.08 7.20 -8.92
C ALA A 103 -1.07 7.00 -10.09
N TRP A 104 -0.61 6.39 -11.18
CA TRP A 104 -1.44 6.05 -12.34
C TRP A 104 -2.61 5.13 -11.97
N GLN A 105 -2.33 4.06 -11.21
CA GLN A 105 -3.36 3.11 -10.76
C GLN A 105 -4.50 3.81 -10.04
N TYR A 106 -4.18 4.74 -9.13
CA TYR A 106 -5.19 5.40 -8.32
C TYR A 106 -5.87 6.54 -9.07
N LEU A 107 -5.13 7.39 -9.77
CA LEU A 107 -5.71 8.56 -10.44
C LEU A 107 -6.53 8.19 -11.68
N PHE A 108 -6.12 7.14 -12.42
CA PHE A 108 -6.71 6.76 -13.70
C PHE A 108 -7.18 5.31 -13.75
N GLY A 109 -6.35 4.36 -13.31
CA GLY A 109 -6.62 2.93 -13.45
C GLY A 109 -7.94 2.46 -12.83
N LEU A 110 -8.32 3.01 -11.67
CA LEU A 110 -9.59 2.73 -10.99
C LEU A 110 -10.84 3.21 -11.73
N LYS A 111 -10.70 4.10 -12.72
CA LYS A 111 -11.81 4.67 -13.49
C LYS A 111 -11.97 4.05 -14.88
N ILE A 112 -10.94 3.37 -15.37
CA ILE A 112 -10.83 2.94 -16.78
C ILE A 112 -11.33 1.50 -17.00
N ASP A 113 -11.26 0.64 -16.00
CA ASP A 113 -11.37 -0.80 -16.22
C ASP A 113 -12.18 -1.52 -15.11
N ASP A 114 -13.35 -2.03 -15.48
CA ASP A 114 -14.24 -2.81 -14.60
C ASP A 114 -13.68 -4.20 -14.26
N ASN A 115 -12.73 -4.71 -15.05
CA ASN A 115 -12.17 -6.07 -14.88
C ASN A 115 -10.91 -6.10 -13.99
N PHE A 116 -10.58 -5.01 -13.30
CA PHE A 116 -9.43 -4.89 -12.40
C PHE A 116 -8.06 -5.20 -13.05
N MET A 117 -7.95 -5.28 -14.37
CA MET A 117 -6.71 -5.69 -15.05
C MET A 117 -5.66 -4.57 -14.95
N SER A 118 -6.08 -3.32 -15.11
CA SER A 118 -5.23 -2.13 -14.91
C SER A 118 -4.55 -2.11 -13.52
N ILE A 119 -5.25 -2.59 -12.49
CA ILE A 119 -4.76 -2.67 -11.11
C ILE A 119 -3.70 -3.76 -10.97
N ARG A 120 -3.93 -4.93 -11.57
CA ARG A 120 -2.98 -6.06 -11.55
C ARG A 120 -1.69 -5.71 -12.28
N ILE A 121 -1.79 -5.05 -13.44
CA ILE A 121 -0.62 -4.62 -14.22
C ILE A 121 0.22 -3.64 -13.39
N SER A 122 -0.39 -2.63 -12.79
CA SER A 122 0.35 -1.69 -11.93
C SER A 122 1.02 -2.42 -10.76
N GLN A 123 0.33 -3.40 -10.17
CA GLN A 123 0.89 -4.25 -9.12
C GLN A 123 2.15 -4.98 -9.56
N TRP A 124 2.09 -5.71 -10.69
CA TRP A 124 3.26 -6.40 -11.21
C TRP A 124 4.42 -5.46 -11.54
N ILE A 125 4.14 -4.27 -12.07
CA ILE A 125 5.18 -3.29 -12.40
C ILE A 125 6.00 -2.93 -11.16
N TRP A 126 5.35 -2.53 -10.06
CA TRP A 126 6.11 -2.15 -8.87
C TRP A 126 6.72 -3.37 -8.16
N GLU A 127 6.09 -4.55 -8.18
CA GLU A 127 6.66 -5.79 -7.63
C GLU A 127 7.97 -6.19 -8.32
N ILE A 128 8.01 -6.08 -9.65
CA ILE A 128 9.23 -6.31 -10.46
C ILE A 128 10.28 -5.27 -10.11
N CYS A 129 9.92 -3.98 -10.01
CA CYS A 129 10.85 -2.92 -9.65
C CYS A 129 11.51 -3.16 -8.28
N ILE A 130 10.73 -3.59 -7.29
CA ILE A 130 11.22 -3.96 -5.96
C ILE A 130 12.22 -5.12 -6.05
N THR A 131 11.84 -6.19 -6.75
CA THR A 131 12.65 -7.41 -6.85
C THR A 131 13.98 -7.13 -7.56
N VAL A 132 13.93 -6.39 -8.66
CA VAL A 132 15.13 -5.95 -9.40
C VAL A 132 16.00 -5.04 -8.54
N SER A 133 15.40 -4.15 -7.75
CA SER A 133 16.14 -3.28 -6.84
C SER A 133 16.90 -4.06 -5.77
N ALA A 134 16.25 -5.05 -5.15
CA ALA A 134 16.91 -5.93 -4.19
C ALA A 134 18.08 -6.67 -4.83
N TYR A 135 17.88 -7.27 -6.02
CA TYR A 135 18.95 -7.93 -6.76
C TYR A 135 20.13 -6.99 -7.07
N MET A 136 19.84 -5.80 -7.59
CA MET A 136 20.85 -4.80 -7.92
C MET A 136 21.67 -4.38 -6.71
N LEU A 137 21.03 -4.14 -5.57
CA LEU A 137 21.70 -3.69 -4.35
C LEU A 137 22.51 -4.81 -3.68
N ILE A 138 22.02 -6.05 -3.73
CA ILE A 138 22.81 -7.22 -3.31
C ILE A 138 24.09 -7.30 -4.15
N LYS A 139 23.94 -7.25 -5.48
CA LYS A 139 25.04 -7.41 -6.44
C LYS A 139 26.04 -6.26 -6.41
N LYS A 140 25.58 -5.02 -6.51
CA LYS A 140 26.44 -3.85 -6.71
C LYS A 140 26.88 -3.17 -5.41
N SER A 141 26.10 -3.32 -4.34
CA SER A 141 26.31 -2.56 -3.09
C SER A 141 26.57 -3.45 -1.89
N ASN A 142 26.72 -4.77 -2.13
CA ASN A 142 26.96 -5.81 -1.14
C ASN A 142 25.96 -5.79 0.03
N PHE A 143 24.67 -5.66 -0.29
CA PHE A 143 23.62 -5.64 0.73
C PHE A 143 23.53 -6.99 1.45
N GLY A 144 23.38 -6.94 2.77
CA GLY A 144 23.07 -8.09 3.62
C GLY A 144 21.61 -8.10 4.07
N TYR A 145 21.27 -9.04 4.96
CA TYR A 145 19.90 -9.25 5.45
C TYR A 145 19.28 -7.97 6.07
N GLY A 146 20.02 -7.29 6.96
CA GLY A 146 19.53 -6.04 7.57
C GLY A 146 19.27 -4.95 6.52
N ASN A 147 20.12 -4.83 5.51
CA ASN A 147 19.90 -3.87 4.43
C ASN A 147 18.62 -4.20 3.64
N LEU A 148 18.35 -5.48 3.36
CA LEU A 148 17.13 -5.90 2.66
C LEU A 148 15.88 -5.62 3.49
N PHE A 149 15.92 -5.86 4.80
CA PHE A 149 14.82 -5.50 5.69
C PHE A 149 14.51 -4.00 5.62
N PHE A 150 15.54 -3.16 5.73
CA PHE A 150 15.37 -1.71 5.63
C PHE A 150 14.90 -1.26 4.24
N LEU A 151 15.38 -1.90 3.17
CA LEU A 151 14.89 -1.66 1.81
C LEU A 151 13.40 -1.98 1.69
N GLY A 152 12.92 -3.04 2.34
CA GLY A 152 11.50 -3.38 2.45
C GLY A 152 10.69 -2.27 3.14
N ILE A 153 11.22 -1.67 4.20
CA ILE A 153 10.60 -0.51 4.89
C ILE A 153 10.51 0.69 3.93
N ILE A 154 11.61 1.03 3.23
CA ILE A 154 11.63 2.13 2.27
C ILE A 154 10.55 1.93 1.20
N TYR A 155 10.51 0.76 0.56
CA TYR A 155 9.52 0.48 -0.48
C TYR A 155 8.09 0.43 0.06
N SER A 156 7.88 -0.06 1.28
CA SER A 156 6.57 -0.05 1.93
C SER A 156 6.06 1.38 2.12
N LEU A 157 6.92 2.27 2.62
CA LEU A 157 6.59 3.68 2.80
C LEU A 157 6.36 4.39 1.46
N ILE A 158 7.14 4.09 0.43
CA ILE A 158 6.95 4.69 -0.90
C ILE A 158 5.65 4.22 -1.55
N ILE A 159 5.44 2.90 -1.67
CA ILE A 159 4.32 2.35 -2.43
C ILE A 159 3.03 2.41 -1.63
N HIS A 160 3.03 1.87 -0.42
CA HIS A 160 1.83 1.84 0.41
C HIS A 160 1.57 3.19 1.09
N GLY A 161 2.60 3.93 1.49
CA GLY A 161 2.43 5.30 1.97
C GLY A 161 1.81 6.22 0.91
N LEU A 162 2.27 6.15 -0.34
CA LEU A 162 1.65 6.90 -1.44
C LEU A 162 0.19 6.47 -1.68
N LYS A 163 -0.07 5.16 -1.71
CA LYS A 163 -1.43 4.62 -1.87
C LYS A 163 -2.39 5.10 -0.78
N ILE A 164 -1.98 5.07 0.49
CA ILE A 164 -2.85 5.56 1.58
C ILE A 164 -3.01 7.08 1.54
N THR A 165 -1.97 7.82 1.14
CA THR A 165 -2.02 9.28 1.01
C THR A 165 -3.03 9.69 -0.07
N ILE A 166 -2.97 9.05 -1.24
CA ILE A 166 -3.95 9.29 -2.31
C ILE A 166 -5.36 8.92 -1.84
N ARG A 167 -5.54 7.79 -1.14
CA ARG A 167 -6.85 7.36 -0.60
C ARG A 167 -7.39 8.32 0.46
N HIS A 168 -6.53 8.87 1.29
CA HIS A 168 -6.91 9.84 2.30
C HIS A 168 -7.36 11.16 1.65
N ILE A 169 -6.55 11.69 0.72
CA ILE A 169 -6.78 13.00 0.09
C ILE A 169 -7.97 12.97 -0.88
N PHE A 170 -8.06 11.95 -1.75
CA PHE A 170 -9.01 11.93 -2.87
C PHE A 170 -10.23 11.03 -2.66
N TYR A 171 -10.21 10.12 -1.69
CA TYR A 171 -11.27 9.12 -1.49
C TYR A 171 -11.83 9.08 -0.06
N GLU A 172 -11.44 10.05 0.77
CA GLU A 172 -11.98 10.34 2.10
C GLU A 172 -12.04 9.13 3.03
N LYS A 173 -11.01 8.28 2.98
CA LYS A 173 -10.98 7.04 3.78
C LYS A 173 -10.60 7.31 5.24
N THR A 174 -11.19 6.49 6.11
CA THR A 174 -11.02 6.52 7.57
C THR A 174 -9.61 6.08 7.97
N PHE A 175 -9.17 6.48 9.17
CA PHE A 175 -7.80 6.21 9.60
C PHE A 175 -7.51 4.70 9.73
N LEU A 176 -8.39 3.94 10.40
CA LEU A 176 -8.22 2.48 10.53
C LEU A 176 -8.12 1.77 9.18
N TYR A 177 -9.00 2.14 8.24
CA TYR A 177 -8.97 1.58 6.90
C TYR A 177 -7.63 1.83 6.21
N LEU A 178 -7.06 3.04 6.35
CA LEU A 178 -5.78 3.38 5.76
C LEU A 178 -4.64 2.57 6.39
N ILE A 179 -4.61 2.46 7.71
CA ILE A 179 -3.58 1.69 8.42
C ILE A 179 -3.68 0.19 8.09
N ASP A 180 -4.87 -0.39 8.07
CA ASP A 180 -5.08 -1.78 7.67
C ASP A 180 -4.50 -2.06 6.28
N ARG A 181 -4.85 -1.21 5.29
CA ARG A 181 -4.36 -1.37 3.92
C ARG A 181 -2.87 -1.08 3.78
N PHE A 182 -2.32 -0.21 4.62
CA PHE A 182 -0.88 0.02 4.70
C PHE A 182 -0.16 -1.21 5.23
N LEU A 183 -0.60 -1.76 6.36
CA LEU A 183 0.03 -2.91 7.01
C LEU A 183 -0.02 -4.15 6.12
N TYR A 184 -1.20 -4.45 5.55
CA TYR A 184 -1.36 -5.60 4.66
C TYR A 184 -0.43 -5.50 3.44
N GLY A 185 -0.38 -4.33 2.81
CA GLY A 185 0.49 -4.10 1.67
C GLY A 185 1.98 -4.12 2.03
N SER A 186 2.34 -3.48 3.14
CA SER A 186 3.73 -3.43 3.61
C SER A 186 4.24 -4.82 3.97
N LEU A 187 3.38 -5.68 4.52
CA LEU A 187 3.73 -7.07 4.78
C LEU A 187 4.10 -7.81 3.49
N LEU A 188 3.34 -7.62 2.40
CA LEU A 188 3.66 -8.18 1.09
C LEU A 188 5.01 -7.67 0.56
N VAL A 189 5.25 -6.35 0.63
CA VAL A 189 6.51 -5.74 0.20
C VAL A 189 7.70 -6.27 1.01
N ILE A 190 7.57 -6.32 2.34
CA ILE A 190 8.60 -6.86 3.22
C ILE A 190 8.84 -8.33 2.91
N ALA A 191 7.79 -9.14 2.71
CA ALA A 191 7.94 -10.55 2.34
C ALA A 191 8.71 -10.69 1.01
N LEU A 192 8.34 -9.94 -0.02
CA LEU A 192 9.02 -9.98 -1.32
C LEU A 192 10.50 -9.58 -1.22
N VAL A 193 10.81 -8.46 -0.59
CA VAL A 193 12.20 -7.96 -0.48
C VAL A 193 13.02 -8.83 0.46
N PHE A 194 12.50 -9.07 1.66
CA PHE A 194 13.27 -9.70 2.72
C PHE A 194 13.39 -11.19 2.48
N ILE A 195 12.30 -11.92 2.22
CA ILE A 195 12.37 -13.37 1.99
C ILE A 195 13.06 -13.64 0.65
N GLY A 196 12.59 -13.01 -0.43
CA GLY A 196 13.17 -13.19 -1.78
C GLY A 196 14.63 -12.75 -1.86
N GLY A 197 14.96 -11.58 -1.31
CA GLY A 197 16.34 -11.10 -1.26
C GLY A 197 17.24 -11.93 -0.33
N SER A 198 16.70 -12.45 0.79
CA SER A 198 17.48 -13.31 1.70
C SER A 198 17.90 -14.60 1.03
N LEU A 199 17.06 -15.19 0.17
CA LEU A 199 17.42 -16.36 -0.63
C LEU A 199 18.60 -16.03 -1.57
N LEU A 200 18.58 -14.88 -2.25
CA LEU A 200 19.69 -14.45 -3.10
C LEU A 200 20.99 -14.27 -2.32
N VAL A 201 20.93 -13.64 -1.14
CA VAL A 201 22.09 -13.47 -0.25
C VAL A 201 22.61 -14.84 0.21
N PHE A 202 21.72 -15.77 0.57
CA PHE A 202 22.08 -17.12 0.98
C PHE A 202 22.81 -17.88 -0.14
N PHE A 203 22.26 -17.89 -1.35
CA PHE A 203 22.87 -18.58 -2.49
C PHE A 203 24.22 -17.97 -2.89
N ARG A 204 24.38 -16.64 -2.78
CA ARG A 204 25.69 -15.98 -2.96
C ARG A 204 26.71 -16.45 -1.92
N ARG A 205 26.34 -16.48 -0.64
CA ARG A 205 27.23 -16.93 0.45
C ARG A 205 27.64 -18.41 0.30
N ARG A 206 26.80 -19.23 -0.31
CA ARG A 206 27.10 -20.63 -0.64
C ARG A 206 27.92 -20.80 -1.92
N GLY A 207 28.27 -19.72 -2.63
CA GLY A 207 29.02 -19.78 -3.89
C GLY A 207 28.21 -20.29 -5.09
N ILE A 208 26.89 -20.46 -4.93
CA ILE A 208 25.99 -20.90 -6.00
C ILE A 208 25.77 -19.74 -7.00
N LEU A 209 25.60 -18.53 -6.47
CA LEU A 209 25.57 -17.29 -7.27
C LEU A 209 26.93 -16.60 -7.19
N LYS A 210 27.54 -16.36 -8.34
CA LYS A 210 28.86 -15.73 -8.48
C LYS A 210 28.70 -14.30 -8.98
N PHE A 211 28.32 -13.39 -8.08
CA PHE A 211 28.32 -11.96 -8.35
C PHE A 211 28.44 -11.14 -7.05
#